data_AF-A0A554FY50-F1
#
_entry.id   AF-A0A554FY50-F1
#
_cell.length_a   1.000
_cell.length_b   1.000
_cell.length_c   1.000
_cell.angle_alpha   90.00
_cell.angle_beta   90.00
_cell.angle_gamma   90.00
#
_symmetry.space_group_name_H-M   'P 1'
#
loop_
_entity.id
_entity.type
_entity.pdbx_description
1 polymer ?
#
loop_
_entity_poly.entity_id
_entity_poly.type
_entity_poly.pdbx_seq_one_letter_code
_entity_poly.pdbx_strand_id
1 'polypeptide(L)'
;DRYEFWLYRQIRKRFKSGELYLDDSLQHRHLSDELVSMNEKADTLAQMDIPFLRQPVDAQLDALTRELRAQLLAFNRELKRGKLTHLTYDKDAKTLIWHKPKGENQKVREQSFYEQLPYCDVADVFRFVNGQCHFLSALTPLQPRYAKKVADADSLMAVVIAQAMNHGNQVMARTSDIPYHVLETTYQQYLRQASLQAANGRISNAIAALPIFPHYSFDLDALYGAVDGQKFSIERPTVKARHSRKYFGRGKGVVAYTLLCNHVPLNGYLIGAHDFEAHHVFDIWYRNTSDVVPTAITGDMHSVNKANFAILHWFGPRFEPRFTNLEDQLQELYSADDPALYEKCLIRPVGQIDQQLIISEKPNIDQIVATLGLKEMTQGTLIRKLCTYTAPNPTRRAIFEFDKLIRSIYTLRYLRDPQLER
;
A
#
# COMPACT_ATOMS: atom_id res chain seq x y z
N ASP A 1 21.40 -35.99 20.34
CA ASP A 1 22.38 -34.91 20.07
C ASP A 1 23.38 -35.32 19.02
N ARG A 2 23.28 -34.77 17.80
CA ARG A 2 24.25 -35.00 16.72
C ARG A 2 24.91 -33.67 16.37
N TYR A 3 26.23 -33.64 16.32
CA TYR A 3 27.04 -32.43 16.10
C TYR A 3 26.67 -31.72 14.78
N GLU A 4 26.30 -32.49 13.76
CA GLU A 4 25.86 -31.99 12.46
C GLU A 4 24.61 -31.10 12.57
N PHE A 5 23.68 -31.43 13.47
CA PHE A 5 22.49 -30.61 13.68
C PHE A 5 22.85 -29.25 14.31
N TRP A 6 23.85 -29.21 15.18
CA TRP A 6 24.37 -27.96 15.72
C TRP A 6 25.03 -27.11 14.65
N LEU A 7 25.82 -27.71 13.76
CA LEU A 7 26.42 -27.02 12.62
C LEU A 7 25.35 -26.44 11.68
N TYR A 8 24.36 -27.22 11.27
CA TYR A 8 23.26 -26.72 10.43
C TYR A 8 22.46 -25.61 11.11
N ARG A 9 22.27 -25.69 12.43
CA ARG A 9 21.61 -24.63 13.19
C ARG A 9 22.42 -23.33 13.21
N GLN A 10 23.75 -23.41 13.26
CA GLN A 10 24.63 -22.23 13.16
C GLN A 10 24.65 -21.67 11.73
N ILE A 11 24.76 -22.52 10.71
CA ILE A 11 24.67 -22.08 9.30
C ILE A 11 23.34 -21.38 9.03
N ARG A 12 22.21 -21.96 9.50
CA ARG A 12 20.89 -21.32 9.39
C ARG A 12 20.82 -19.99 10.14
N LYS A 13 21.46 -19.87 11.31
CA LYS A 13 21.55 -18.59 12.03
C LYS A 13 22.35 -17.56 11.25
N ARG A 14 23.45 -17.97 10.61
CA ARG A 14 24.31 -17.08 9.81
C ARG A 14 23.66 -16.64 8.49
N PHE A 15 22.90 -17.52 7.83
CA PHE A 15 22.01 -17.12 6.73
C PHE A 15 20.92 -16.14 7.18
N LYS A 16 20.43 -16.28 8.42
CA LYS A 16 19.49 -15.35 9.06
C LYS A 16 20.14 -14.11 9.68
N SER A 17 21.46 -14.00 9.67
CA SER A 17 22.16 -12.78 10.05
C SER A 17 22.71 -12.03 8.85
N GLY A 18 22.72 -12.66 7.67
CA GLY A 18 23.38 -12.15 6.47
C GLY A 18 24.90 -12.35 6.48
N GLU A 19 25.45 -13.07 7.47
CA GLU A 19 26.88 -13.43 7.52
C GLU A 19 27.27 -14.47 6.47
N LEU A 20 26.33 -15.34 6.09
CA LEU A 20 26.48 -16.27 4.98
C LEU A 20 25.51 -15.89 3.88
N TYR A 21 26.00 -15.91 2.65
CA TYR A 21 25.24 -15.65 1.45
C TYR A 21 25.50 -16.73 0.40
N LEU A 22 24.55 -16.87 -0.51
CA LEU A 22 24.63 -17.77 -1.66
C LEU A 22 24.29 -16.94 -2.89
N ASP A 23 25.24 -16.80 -3.81
CA ASP A 23 25.12 -15.91 -4.97
C ASP A 23 23.93 -16.29 -5.86
N ASP A 24 23.66 -17.60 -6.00
CA ASP A 24 22.55 -18.12 -6.79
C ASP A 24 21.21 -18.21 -6.01
N SER A 25 21.16 -17.72 -4.77
CA SER A 25 19.94 -17.77 -3.95
C SER A 25 19.14 -16.49 -4.02
N LEU A 26 17.91 -16.57 -4.54
CA LEU A 26 16.95 -15.44 -4.50
C LEU A 26 16.68 -14.92 -3.08
N GLN A 27 16.81 -15.78 -2.06
CA GLN A 27 16.51 -15.42 -0.67
C GLN A 27 17.76 -15.02 0.13
N HIS A 28 18.90 -15.67 -0.14
CA HIS A 28 20.12 -15.54 0.66
C HIS A 28 21.30 -14.91 -0.10
N ARG A 29 21.08 -14.34 -1.29
CA ARG A 29 22.07 -13.50 -1.96
C ARG A 29 22.29 -12.19 -1.18
N HIS A 30 23.53 -11.71 -1.23
CA HIS A 30 23.93 -10.48 -0.57
C HIS A 30 23.15 -9.27 -1.13
N LEU A 31 22.70 -8.36 -0.26
CA LEU A 31 21.80 -7.26 -0.68
C LEU A 31 22.48 -6.32 -1.67
N SER A 32 23.76 -5.99 -1.48
CA SER A 32 24.46 -5.06 -2.39
C SER A 32 24.46 -5.53 -3.85
N ASP A 33 24.46 -6.84 -4.08
CA ASP A 33 24.54 -7.42 -5.42
C ASP A 33 23.20 -7.42 -6.16
N GLU A 34 22.12 -7.13 -5.43
CA GLU A 34 20.78 -6.96 -5.98
C GLU A 34 20.38 -5.48 -6.06
N LEU A 35 21.12 -4.61 -5.39
CA LEU A 35 20.91 -3.17 -5.49
C LEU A 35 21.54 -2.64 -6.78
N VAL A 36 20.84 -1.72 -7.43
CA VAL A 36 21.30 -1.12 -8.68
C VAL A 36 22.54 -0.26 -8.45
N SER A 37 23.43 -0.20 -9.45
CA SER A 37 24.52 0.77 -9.45
C SER A 37 23.96 2.16 -9.75
N MET A 38 24.18 3.11 -8.83
CA MET A 38 23.74 4.51 -9.00
C MET A 38 24.37 5.17 -10.23
N ASN A 39 25.66 4.88 -10.49
CA ASN A 39 26.41 5.47 -11.59
C ASN A 39 25.92 4.94 -12.95
N GLU A 40 25.65 3.63 -13.05
CA GLU A 40 25.19 3.02 -14.31
C GLU A 40 23.75 3.41 -14.67
N LYS A 41 22.94 3.77 -13.66
CA LYS A 41 21.53 4.13 -13.83
C LYS A 41 21.27 5.62 -13.71
N ALA A 42 22.29 6.46 -13.65
CA ALA A 42 22.17 7.90 -13.42
C ALA A 42 21.19 8.58 -14.39
N ASP A 43 21.30 8.29 -15.69
CA ASP A 43 20.42 8.89 -16.71
C ASP A 43 18.95 8.49 -16.52
N THR A 44 18.69 7.22 -16.18
CA THR A 44 17.32 6.75 -15.92
C THR A 44 16.78 7.39 -14.64
N LEU A 45 17.57 7.42 -13.57
CA LEU A 45 17.15 8.00 -12.28
C LEU A 45 16.87 9.50 -12.38
N ALA A 46 17.63 10.23 -13.20
CA ALA A 46 17.38 11.64 -13.48
C ALA A 46 16.01 11.88 -14.14
N GLN A 47 15.55 10.95 -15.00
CA GLN A 47 14.24 11.04 -15.65
C GLN A 47 13.07 10.69 -14.72
N MET A 48 13.31 9.87 -13.69
CA MET A 48 12.27 9.41 -12.76
C MET A 48 11.89 10.45 -11.71
N ASP A 49 12.71 11.49 -11.55
CA ASP A 49 12.39 12.67 -10.76
C ASP A 49 12.03 12.34 -9.28
N ILE A 50 12.69 11.33 -8.68
CA ILE A 50 12.37 10.85 -7.32
C ILE A 50 12.70 11.93 -6.27
N PRO A 51 11.74 12.42 -5.47
CA PRO A 51 11.94 13.56 -4.56
C PRO A 51 13.13 13.41 -3.60
N PHE A 52 13.28 12.24 -2.97
CA PHE A 52 14.35 12.00 -2.00
C PHE A 52 15.76 12.09 -2.58
N LEU A 53 15.94 11.77 -3.86
CA LEU A 53 17.25 11.79 -4.52
C LEU A 53 17.69 13.19 -4.94
N ARG A 54 16.78 14.18 -4.99
CA ARG A 54 17.10 15.53 -5.48
C ARG A 54 17.75 16.42 -4.43
N GLN A 55 17.37 16.27 -3.17
CA GLN A 55 17.81 17.16 -2.10
C GLN A 55 18.90 16.50 -1.24
N PRO A 56 19.89 17.27 -0.76
CA PRO A 56 20.83 16.76 0.21
C PRO A 56 20.10 16.31 1.48
N VAL A 57 20.54 15.19 2.06
CA VAL A 57 19.89 14.58 3.23
C VAL A 57 19.82 15.55 4.40
N ASP A 58 20.86 16.36 4.60
CA ASP A 58 20.94 17.33 5.69
C ASP A 58 19.81 18.37 5.61
N ALA A 59 19.56 18.92 4.42
CA ALA A 59 18.47 19.89 4.25
C ALA A 59 17.08 19.27 4.45
N GLN A 60 16.90 18.01 4.01
CA GLN A 60 15.65 17.28 4.24
C GLN A 60 15.43 17.01 5.73
N LEU A 61 16.46 16.52 6.43
CA LEU A 61 16.41 16.28 7.86
C LEU A 61 16.19 17.58 8.65
N ASP A 62 16.85 18.67 8.29
CA ASP A 62 16.63 19.99 8.92
C ASP A 62 15.19 20.48 8.77
N ALA A 63 14.55 20.23 7.63
CA ALA A 63 13.14 20.57 7.43
C ALA A 63 12.23 19.68 8.29
N LEU A 64 12.41 18.36 8.24
CA LEU A 64 11.60 17.39 8.96
C LEU A 64 11.75 17.50 10.48
N THR A 65 12.96 17.73 10.97
CA THR A 65 13.23 17.87 12.41
C THR A 65 12.63 19.17 12.96
N ARG A 66 12.68 20.28 12.20
CA ARG A 66 11.96 21.51 12.53
C ARG A 66 10.45 21.30 12.55
N GLU A 67 9.90 20.58 11.58
CA GLU A 67 8.48 20.24 11.56
C GLU A 67 8.09 19.39 12.78
N LEU A 68 8.83 18.31 13.07
CA LEU A 68 8.60 17.44 14.22
C LEU A 68 8.59 18.25 15.53
N ARG A 69 9.60 19.11 15.73
CA ARG A 69 9.69 19.97 16.90
C ARG A 69 8.50 20.92 17.00
N ALA A 70 8.10 21.54 15.90
CA ALA A 70 6.97 22.45 15.86
C ALA A 70 5.65 21.72 16.19
N GLN A 71 5.42 20.55 15.61
CA GLN A 71 4.25 19.71 15.86
C GLN A 71 4.17 19.27 17.33
N LEU A 72 5.30 18.84 17.91
CA LEU A 72 5.34 18.31 19.28
C LEU A 72 5.07 19.42 20.31
N LEU A 73 5.65 20.61 20.11
CA LEU A 73 5.40 21.78 20.95
C LEU A 73 3.97 22.31 20.79
N ALA A 74 3.44 22.33 19.55
CA ALA A 74 2.07 22.76 19.28
C ALA A 74 1.05 21.83 19.93
N PHE A 75 1.18 20.52 19.71
CA PHE A 75 0.33 19.49 20.32
C PHE A 75 0.28 19.61 21.84
N ASN A 76 1.45 19.66 22.50
CA ASN A 76 1.51 19.78 23.96
C ASN A 76 0.91 21.10 24.47
N ARG A 77 1.08 22.21 23.73
CA ARG A 77 0.48 23.50 24.10
C ARG A 77 -1.04 23.47 23.96
N GLU A 78 -1.55 22.88 22.90
CA GLU A 78 -2.98 22.75 22.61
C GLU A 78 -3.67 21.81 23.61
N LEU A 79 -3.04 20.68 23.91
CA LEU A 79 -3.48 19.72 24.93
C LEU A 79 -3.55 20.37 26.31
N LYS A 80 -2.50 21.10 26.74
CA LYS A 80 -2.49 21.83 28.02
C LYS A 80 -3.57 22.90 28.12
N ARG A 81 -3.93 23.53 26.99
CA ARG A 81 -4.95 24.59 26.93
C ARG A 81 -6.37 24.03 26.74
N GLY A 82 -6.54 22.71 26.59
CA GLY A 82 -7.84 22.08 26.32
C GLY A 82 -8.43 22.44 24.96
N LYS A 83 -7.60 22.81 23.97
CA LYS A 83 -8.08 23.16 22.62
C LYS A 83 -8.50 21.93 21.80
N LEU A 84 -7.92 20.77 22.09
CA LEU A 84 -8.22 19.51 21.41
C LEU A 84 -9.42 18.87 22.10
N THR A 85 -10.64 19.27 21.74
CA THR A 85 -11.88 18.85 22.42
C THR A 85 -12.16 17.36 22.31
N HIS A 86 -11.59 16.69 21.31
CA HIS A 86 -11.65 15.25 21.11
C HIS A 86 -10.65 14.47 21.98
N LEU A 87 -9.78 15.17 22.72
CA LEU A 87 -8.74 14.59 23.58
C LEU A 87 -8.83 15.09 25.01
N THR A 88 -8.85 14.15 25.96
CA THR A 88 -8.75 14.45 27.38
C THR A 88 -7.50 13.77 27.95
N TYR A 89 -6.65 14.53 28.63
CA TYR A 89 -5.48 13.95 29.31
C TYR A 89 -5.81 13.62 30.76
N ASP A 90 -5.73 12.35 31.12
CA ASP A 90 -5.84 11.88 32.50
C ASP A 90 -4.50 12.08 33.21
N LYS A 91 -4.48 12.93 34.25
CA LYS A 91 -3.26 13.25 34.99
C LYS A 91 -2.83 12.13 35.95
N ASP A 92 -3.77 11.33 36.42
CA ASP A 92 -3.52 10.27 37.41
C ASP A 92 -3.00 9.02 36.70
N ALA A 93 -3.67 8.63 35.61
CA ALA A 93 -3.24 7.51 34.78
C ALA A 93 -2.09 7.87 33.80
N LYS A 94 -1.84 9.17 33.58
CA LYS A 94 -0.90 9.69 32.56
C LYS A 94 -1.23 9.19 31.15
N THR A 95 -2.52 9.01 30.87
CA THR A 95 -3.03 8.48 29.60
C THR A 95 -3.86 9.50 28.85
N LEU A 96 -4.02 9.25 27.55
CA LEU A 96 -4.76 10.11 26.64
C LEU A 96 -6.09 9.44 26.28
N ILE A 97 -7.19 10.01 26.75
CA ILE A 97 -8.54 9.51 26.48
C ILE A 97 -9.08 10.19 25.23
N TRP A 98 -9.50 9.38 24.26
CA TRP A 98 -10.07 9.85 23.00
C TRP A 98 -11.61 9.81 23.06
N HIS A 99 -12.23 10.92 22.68
CA HIS A 99 -13.68 11.01 22.51
C HIS A 99 -14.01 10.93 21.02
N LYS A 100 -14.43 9.74 20.56
CA LYS A 100 -14.84 9.56 19.16
C LYS A 100 -15.97 10.54 18.83
N PRO A 101 -15.84 11.37 17.77
CA PRO A 101 -16.95 12.17 17.29
C PRO A 101 -18.10 11.24 16.91
N LYS A 102 -19.32 11.52 17.38
CA LYS A 102 -20.51 10.79 16.91
C LYS A 102 -20.67 11.03 15.41
N GLY A 103 -20.53 9.96 14.61
CA GLY A 103 -20.87 10.01 13.19
C GLY A 103 -22.38 10.26 13.04
N GLU A 104 -22.76 11.11 12.08
CA GLU A 104 -24.17 11.29 11.74
C GLU A 104 -24.73 9.98 11.17
N ASN A 105 -25.97 9.65 11.54
CA ASN A 105 -26.67 8.47 11.06
C ASN A 105 -27.16 8.70 9.60
N GLN A 106 -26.24 8.62 8.63
CA GLN A 106 -26.50 8.91 7.22
C GLN A 106 -27.24 7.80 6.45
N LYS A 107 -27.30 6.58 7.02
CA LYS A 107 -27.88 5.39 6.35
C LYS A 107 -29.31 5.56 5.84
N VAL A 108 -30.15 6.32 6.56
CA VAL A 108 -31.56 6.54 6.16
C VAL A 108 -31.65 7.44 4.92
N ARG A 109 -30.73 8.41 4.78
CA ARG A 109 -30.69 9.31 3.63
C ARG A 109 -30.16 8.61 2.38
N GLU A 110 -29.14 7.77 2.54
CA GLU A 110 -28.59 6.96 1.45
C GLU A 110 -29.66 6.05 0.85
N GLN A 111 -30.39 5.33 1.69
CA GLN A 111 -31.42 4.39 1.23
C GLN A 111 -32.53 5.11 0.45
N SER A 112 -33.05 6.22 0.98
CA SER A 112 -34.06 7.03 0.30
C SER A 112 -33.59 7.60 -1.04
N PHE A 113 -32.29 7.88 -1.19
CA PHE A 113 -31.70 8.33 -2.45
C PHE A 113 -31.61 7.19 -3.47
N TYR A 114 -31.06 6.04 -3.10
CA TYR A 114 -30.90 4.91 -4.02
C TYR A 114 -32.25 4.30 -4.45
N GLU A 115 -33.28 4.37 -3.61
CA GLU A 115 -34.66 3.97 -3.95
C GLU A 115 -35.28 4.81 -5.09
N GLN A 116 -34.75 5.99 -5.38
CA GLN A 116 -35.21 6.85 -6.49
C GLN A 116 -34.57 6.49 -7.84
N LEU A 117 -33.52 5.66 -7.84
CA LEU A 117 -32.83 5.28 -9.06
C LEU A 117 -33.52 4.09 -9.75
N PRO A 118 -33.70 4.12 -11.08
CA PRO A 118 -34.27 2.99 -11.80
C PRO A 118 -33.31 1.79 -11.76
N TYR A 119 -33.88 0.59 -11.69
CA TYR A 119 -33.11 -0.64 -11.89
C TYR A 119 -32.62 -0.74 -13.33
N CYS A 120 -31.37 -1.12 -13.52
CA CYS A 120 -30.76 -1.35 -14.83
C CYS A 120 -30.03 -2.69 -14.87
N ASP A 121 -29.99 -3.31 -16.05
CA ASP A 121 -29.22 -4.54 -16.25
C ASP A 121 -27.72 -4.22 -16.25
N VAL A 122 -26.92 -5.09 -15.62
CA VAL A 122 -25.46 -4.96 -15.58
C VAL A 122 -24.87 -4.94 -16.99
N ALA A 123 -25.44 -5.67 -17.95
CA ALA A 123 -25.02 -5.65 -19.34
C ALA A 123 -25.21 -4.27 -19.98
N ASP A 124 -26.28 -3.57 -19.66
CA ASP A 124 -26.54 -2.21 -20.19
C ASP A 124 -25.57 -1.20 -19.59
N VAL A 125 -25.24 -1.33 -18.29
CA VAL A 125 -24.18 -0.55 -17.66
C VAL A 125 -22.83 -0.79 -18.35
N PHE A 126 -22.49 -2.05 -18.64
CA PHE A 126 -21.26 -2.40 -19.37
C PHE A 126 -21.22 -1.79 -20.77
N ARG A 127 -22.33 -1.84 -21.52
CA ARG A 127 -22.44 -1.21 -22.83
C ARG A 127 -22.29 0.30 -22.76
N PHE A 128 -22.97 0.94 -21.80
CA PHE A 128 -22.85 2.37 -21.57
C PHE A 128 -21.40 2.77 -21.27
N VAL A 129 -20.76 2.11 -20.30
CA VAL A 129 -19.36 2.40 -19.93
C VAL A 129 -18.41 2.19 -21.11
N ASN A 130 -18.60 1.10 -21.88
CA ASN A 130 -17.80 0.89 -23.09
C ASN A 130 -18.05 1.95 -24.17
N GLY A 131 -19.27 2.48 -24.27
CA GLY A 131 -19.58 3.62 -25.13
C GLY A 131 -18.84 4.90 -24.74
N GLN A 132 -18.57 5.10 -23.44
CA GLN A 132 -17.88 6.28 -22.91
C GLN A 132 -16.35 6.19 -23.00
N CYS A 133 -15.76 5.03 -22.65
CA CYS A 133 -14.29 4.91 -22.51
C CYS A 133 -13.65 3.83 -23.39
N HIS A 134 -14.45 3.09 -24.17
CA HIS A 134 -13.99 2.05 -25.09
C HIS A 134 -13.03 1.04 -24.44
N PHE A 135 -13.27 0.68 -23.17
CA PHE A 135 -12.37 -0.20 -22.42
C PHE A 135 -12.20 -1.58 -23.05
N LEU A 136 -13.20 -2.09 -23.78
CA LEU A 136 -13.12 -3.38 -24.45
C LEU A 136 -12.03 -3.42 -25.52
N SER A 137 -11.66 -2.29 -26.11
CA SER A 137 -10.57 -2.22 -27.09
C SER A 137 -9.19 -2.55 -26.51
N ALA A 138 -9.03 -2.48 -25.18
CA ALA A 138 -7.83 -2.94 -24.50
C ALA A 138 -7.73 -4.47 -24.42
N LEU A 139 -8.86 -5.17 -24.54
CA LEU A 139 -8.92 -6.62 -24.61
C LEU A 139 -8.52 -7.04 -26.02
N THR A 140 -7.21 -7.21 -26.23
CA THR A 140 -6.63 -7.62 -27.51
C THR A 140 -6.42 -9.13 -27.57
N PRO A 141 -6.51 -9.78 -28.74
CA PRO A 141 -6.23 -11.21 -28.88
C PRO A 141 -4.76 -11.51 -28.58
N LEU A 142 -4.47 -12.71 -28.08
CA LEU A 142 -3.11 -13.16 -27.75
C LEU A 142 -2.18 -13.12 -28.98
N GLN A 143 -2.73 -13.42 -30.16
CA GLN A 143 -2.01 -13.38 -31.43
C GLN A 143 -2.74 -12.50 -32.44
N PRO A 144 -2.53 -11.16 -32.43
CA PRO A 144 -3.25 -10.24 -33.30
C PRO A 144 -3.09 -10.54 -34.79
N ARG A 145 -1.90 -11.00 -35.21
CA ARG A 145 -1.61 -11.32 -36.63
C ARG A 145 -2.37 -12.54 -37.17
N TYR A 146 -2.81 -13.45 -36.30
CA TYR A 146 -3.47 -14.70 -36.70
C TYR A 146 -4.96 -14.72 -36.33
N ALA A 147 -5.47 -13.67 -35.68
CA ALA A 147 -6.87 -13.54 -35.32
C ALA A 147 -7.72 -13.23 -36.57
N LYS A 148 -8.23 -14.28 -37.24
CA LYS A 148 -9.09 -14.15 -38.43
C LYS A 148 -10.44 -13.48 -38.13
N LYS A 149 -10.91 -13.57 -36.87
CA LYS A 149 -12.15 -12.96 -36.40
C LYS A 149 -11.91 -12.39 -35.00
N VAL A 150 -12.14 -11.09 -34.83
CA VAL A 150 -12.10 -10.43 -33.52
C VAL A 150 -13.35 -10.84 -32.74
N ALA A 151 -13.21 -11.08 -31.43
CA ALA A 151 -14.37 -11.34 -30.58
C ALA A 151 -15.31 -10.13 -30.60
N ASP A 152 -16.61 -10.39 -30.70
CA ASP A 152 -17.61 -9.33 -30.60
C ASP A 152 -17.71 -8.80 -29.15
N ALA A 153 -18.28 -7.61 -29.01
CA ALA A 153 -18.36 -6.92 -27.73
C ALA A 153 -19.20 -7.70 -26.70
N ASP A 154 -20.30 -8.34 -27.13
CA ASP A 154 -21.16 -9.10 -26.24
C ASP A 154 -20.44 -10.34 -25.70
N SER A 155 -19.68 -11.05 -26.53
CA SER A 155 -18.81 -12.15 -26.10
C SER A 155 -17.77 -11.70 -25.08
N LEU A 156 -17.12 -10.56 -25.29
CA LEU A 156 -16.15 -10.02 -24.34
C LEU A 156 -16.81 -9.65 -23.00
N MET A 157 -17.95 -8.95 -23.03
CA MET A 157 -18.71 -8.58 -21.83
C MET A 157 -19.21 -9.82 -21.09
N ALA A 158 -19.78 -10.80 -21.79
CA ALA A 158 -20.29 -12.03 -21.22
C ALA A 158 -19.20 -12.81 -20.49
N VAL A 159 -18.00 -12.91 -21.07
CA VAL A 159 -16.87 -13.56 -20.40
C VAL A 159 -16.42 -12.76 -19.17
N VAL A 160 -16.32 -11.43 -19.23
CA VAL A 160 -15.96 -10.61 -18.05
C VAL A 160 -16.96 -10.82 -16.92
N ILE A 161 -18.27 -10.75 -17.21
CA ILE A 161 -19.34 -10.96 -16.23
C ILE A 161 -19.29 -12.39 -15.67
N ALA A 162 -19.12 -13.39 -16.53
CA ALA A 162 -19.06 -14.80 -16.13
C ALA A 162 -17.95 -15.07 -15.12
N GLN A 163 -16.78 -14.46 -15.33
CA GLN A 163 -15.63 -14.62 -14.44
C GLN A 163 -15.77 -13.76 -13.18
N ALA A 164 -16.22 -12.51 -13.30
CA ALA A 164 -16.39 -11.60 -12.16
C ALA A 164 -17.46 -12.08 -11.16
N MET A 165 -18.57 -12.64 -11.65
CA MET A 165 -19.65 -13.20 -10.83
C MET A 165 -19.38 -14.63 -10.35
N ASN A 166 -18.22 -15.21 -10.70
CA ASN A 166 -17.86 -16.59 -10.37
C ASN A 166 -18.88 -17.65 -10.88
N HIS A 167 -19.60 -17.34 -11.96
CA HIS A 167 -20.52 -18.28 -12.63
C HIS A 167 -19.77 -19.21 -13.60
N GLY A 168 -18.70 -18.71 -14.21
CA GLY A 168 -17.94 -19.41 -15.24
C GLY A 168 -18.65 -19.48 -16.59
N ASN A 169 -17.90 -19.88 -17.62
CA ASN A 169 -18.37 -19.86 -19.02
C ASN A 169 -19.51 -20.85 -19.28
N GLN A 170 -19.60 -21.95 -18.52
CA GLN A 170 -20.64 -22.97 -18.71
C GLN A 170 -22.03 -22.49 -18.30
N VAL A 171 -22.13 -21.81 -17.15
CA VAL A 171 -23.39 -21.23 -16.70
C VAL A 171 -23.78 -20.10 -17.64
N MET A 172 -22.84 -19.22 -17.99
CA MET A 172 -23.08 -18.10 -18.91
C MET A 172 -23.60 -18.57 -20.29
N ALA A 173 -23.04 -19.64 -20.85
CA ALA A 173 -23.51 -20.21 -22.13
C ALA A 173 -24.93 -20.80 -22.08
N ARG A 174 -25.42 -21.18 -20.89
CA ARG A 174 -26.80 -21.70 -20.72
C ARG A 174 -27.82 -20.59 -20.55
N THR A 175 -27.38 -19.42 -20.08
CA THR A 175 -28.23 -18.27 -19.77
C THR A 175 -28.15 -17.15 -20.81
N SER A 176 -27.35 -17.33 -21.86
CA SER A 176 -27.17 -16.38 -22.95
C SER A 176 -27.24 -17.07 -24.31
N ASP A 177 -27.37 -16.29 -25.38
CA ASP A 177 -27.37 -16.78 -26.76
C ASP A 177 -25.95 -17.07 -27.29
N ILE A 178 -24.93 -17.09 -26.43
CA ILE A 178 -23.52 -17.27 -26.81
C ILE A 178 -23.07 -18.71 -26.51
N PRO A 179 -22.67 -19.50 -27.53
CA PRO A 179 -22.22 -20.86 -27.31
C PRO A 179 -20.96 -20.95 -26.43
N TYR A 180 -20.88 -22.00 -25.62
CA TYR A 180 -19.74 -22.23 -24.71
C TYR A 180 -18.36 -22.14 -25.39
N HIS A 181 -18.20 -22.72 -26.59
CA HIS A 181 -16.93 -22.71 -27.29
C HIS A 181 -16.48 -21.28 -27.70
N VAL A 182 -17.43 -20.37 -27.93
CA VAL A 182 -17.15 -18.96 -28.22
C VAL A 182 -16.68 -18.24 -26.95
N LEU A 183 -17.36 -18.45 -25.82
CA LEU A 183 -16.96 -17.87 -24.54
C LEU A 183 -15.59 -18.39 -24.08
N GLU A 184 -15.34 -19.69 -24.21
CA GLU A 184 -14.06 -20.30 -23.82
C GLU A 184 -12.90 -19.79 -24.69
N THR A 185 -13.10 -19.73 -26.01
CA THR A 185 -12.09 -19.15 -26.92
C THR A 185 -11.85 -17.68 -26.60
N THR A 186 -12.91 -16.91 -26.33
CA THR A 186 -12.82 -15.49 -25.98
C THR A 186 -12.06 -15.29 -24.66
N TYR A 187 -12.36 -16.09 -23.64
CA TYR A 187 -11.65 -16.09 -22.37
C TYR A 187 -10.15 -16.31 -22.56
N GLN A 188 -9.76 -17.40 -23.22
CA GLN A 188 -8.36 -17.76 -23.42
C GLN A 188 -7.60 -16.75 -24.28
N GLN A 189 -8.26 -16.19 -25.30
CA GLN A 189 -7.62 -15.30 -26.26
C GLN A 189 -7.55 -13.84 -25.80
N TYR A 190 -8.46 -13.36 -24.95
CA TYR A 190 -8.61 -11.92 -24.67
C TYR A 190 -8.46 -11.54 -23.19
N LEU A 191 -8.89 -12.40 -22.25
CA LEU A 191 -8.81 -12.10 -20.81
C LEU A 191 -7.46 -12.52 -20.24
N ARG A 192 -6.53 -11.57 -20.23
CA ARG A 192 -5.21 -11.69 -19.61
C ARG A 192 -5.04 -10.59 -18.58
N GLN A 193 -4.17 -10.81 -17.60
CA GLN A 193 -3.88 -9.79 -16.57
C GLN A 193 -3.52 -8.44 -17.20
N ALA A 194 -2.63 -8.41 -18.19
CA ALA A 194 -2.23 -7.17 -18.85
C ALA A 194 -3.41 -6.47 -19.56
N SER A 195 -4.25 -7.22 -20.28
CA SER A 195 -5.43 -6.67 -20.95
C SER A 195 -6.46 -6.13 -19.96
N LEU A 196 -6.69 -6.85 -18.84
CA LEU A 196 -7.59 -6.45 -17.78
C LEU A 196 -7.09 -5.19 -17.05
N GLN A 197 -5.79 -5.10 -16.78
CA GLN A 197 -5.18 -3.90 -16.20
C GLN A 197 -5.32 -2.68 -17.14
N ALA A 198 -5.07 -2.86 -18.43
CA ALA A 198 -5.25 -1.79 -19.41
C ALA A 198 -6.73 -1.36 -19.54
N ALA A 199 -7.67 -2.31 -19.53
CA ALA A 199 -9.10 -2.01 -19.50
C ALA A 199 -9.50 -1.25 -18.22
N ASN A 200 -9.01 -1.69 -17.06
CA ASN A 200 -9.25 -1.03 -15.78
C ASN A 200 -8.70 0.40 -15.74
N GLY A 201 -7.52 0.62 -16.31
CA GLY A 201 -6.93 1.95 -16.44
C GLY A 201 -7.82 2.90 -17.26
N ARG A 202 -8.36 2.43 -18.39
CA ARG A 202 -9.30 3.22 -19.20
C ARG A 202 -10.57 3.60 -18.44
N ILE A 203 -11.14 2.66 -17.69
CA ILE A 203 -12.33 2.92 -16.84
C ILE A 203 -11.97 3.92 -15.74
N SER A 204 -10.85 3.70 -15.04
CA SER A 204 -10.40 4.57 -13.94
C SER A 204 -10.16 6.00 -14.40
N ASN A 205 -9.47 6.18 -15.53
CA ASN A 205 -9.18 7.51 -16.09
C ASN A 205 -10.46 8.19 -16.60
N ALA A 206 -11.40 7.45 -17.17
CA ALA A 206 -12.70 8.00 -17.57
C ALA A 206 -13.54 8.44 -16.37
N ILE A 207 -13.53 7.69 -15.27
CA ILE A 207 -14.19 8.09 -14.02
C ILE A 207 -13.55 9.37 -13.46
N ALA A 208 -12.22 9.46 -13.48
CA ALA A 208 -11.49 10.63 -13.00
C ALA A 208 -11.79 11.92 -13.78
N ALA A 209 -12.15 11.79 -15.06
CA ALA A 209 -12.55 12.92 -15.91
C ALA A 209 -13.98 13.43 -15.63
N LEU A 210 -14.79 12.69 -14.86
CA LEU A 210 -16.15 13.11 -14.54
C LEU A 210 -16.15 14.30 -13.57
N PRO A 211 -17.03 15.30 -13.76
CA PRO A 211 -17.11 16.47 -12.87
C PRO A 211 -17.41 16.12 -11.40
N ILE A 212 -18.05 14.98 -11.16
CA ILE A 212 -18.38 14.53 -9.80
C ILE A 212 -17.16 13.96 -9.05
N PHE A 213 -16.09 13.55 -9.75
CA PHE A 213 -14.97 12.82 -9.16
C PHE A 213 -14.31 13.54 -7.96
N PRO A 214 -14.02 14.85 -8.01
CA PRO A 214 -13.41 15.56 -6.88
C PRO A 214 -14.32 15.59 -5.64
N HIS A 215 -15.63 15.51 -5.82
CA HIS A 215 -16.60 15.59 -4.73
C HIS A 215 -16.73 14.31 -3.90
N TYR A 216 -16.07 13.22 -4.32
CA TYR A 216 -15.95 12.00 -3.52
C TYR A 216 -14.74 12.04 -2.57
N SER A 217 -13.83 13.00 -2.70
CA SER A 217 -12.71 13.16 -1.77
C SER A 217 -13.18 13.82 -0.48
N PHE A 218 -12.61 13.37 0.64
CA PHE A 218 -12.85 13.99 1.96
C PHE A 218 -12.28 15.41 2.04
N ASP A 219 -11.19 15.64 1.32
CA ASP A 219 -10.51 16.92 1.16
C ASP A 219 -10.34 17.18 -0.33
N LEU A 220 -10.74 18.37 -0.80
CA LEU A 220 -10.61 18.75 -2.21
C LEU A 220 -9.15 18.95 -2.62
N ASP A 221 -8.26 19.22 -1.66
CA ASP A 221 -6.84 19.46 -1.89
C ASP A 221 -5.99 18.18 -1.87
N ALA A 222 -6.57 17.06 -1.42
CA ALA A 222 -5.84 15.80 -1.26
C ALA A 222 -6.63 14.59 -1.73
N LEU A 223 -6.02 13.83 -2.64
CA LEU A 223 -6.57 12.57 -3.11
C LEU A 223 -6.07 11.41 -2.25
N TYR A 224 -7.00 10.71 -1.60
CA TYR A 224 -6.74 9.59 -0.69
C TYR A 224 -6.89 8.24 -1.39
N GLY A 225 -5.88 7.38 -1.24
CA GLY A 225 -5.87 6.00 -1.71
C GLY A 225 -5.92 5.03 -0.53
N ALA A 226 -6.95 4.20 -0.44
CA ALA A 226 -7.10 3.19 0.61
C ALA A 226 -6.58 1.84 0.13
N VAL A 227 -5.76 1.19 0.95
CA VAL A 227 -5.32 -0.19 0.73
C VAL A 227 -5.98 -1.16 1.70
N ASP A 228 -6.48 -2.27 1.18
CA ASP A 228 -7.05 -3.36 2.00
C ASP A 228 -6.83 -4.73 1.34
N GLY A 229 -6.65 -5.73 2.19
CA GLY A 229 -6.55 -7.13 1.81
C GLY A 229 -7.84 -7.88 2.07
N GLN A 230 -8.58 -8.28 1.04
CA GLN A 230 -9.78 -9.12 1.20
C GLN A 230 -9.43 -10.60 1.19
N LYS A 231 -9.95 -11.37 2.16
CA LYS A 231 -9.56 -12.77 2.38
C LYS A 231 -10.56 -13.70 1.69
N PHE A 232 -10.10 -14.49 0.72
CA PHE A 232 -10.93 -15.43 -0.05
C PHE A 232 -10.48 -16.87 0.17
N SER A 233 -11.36 -17.70 0.74
CA SER A 233 -11.21 -19.15 0.76
C SER A 233 -11.35 -19.70 -0.65
N ILE A 234 -10.57 -20.72 -1.00
CA ILE A 234 -10.65 -21.35 -2.31
C ILE A 234 -10.79 -22.86 -2.19
N GLU A 235 -11.67 -23.42 -3.01
CA GLU A 235 -11.90 -24.86 -3.08
C GLU A 235 -10.75 -25.59 -3.80
N ARG A 236 -10.26 -24.99 -4.90
CA ARG A 236 -9.16 -25.54 -5.70
C ARG A 236 -7.88 -24.71 -5.48
N PRO A 237 -6.90 -25.23 -4.72
CA PRO A 237 -5.71 -24.46 -4.39
C PRO A 237 -4.86 -24.08 -5.61
N THR A 238 -4.59 -22.79 -5.75
CA THR A 238 -3.62 -22.26 -6.73
C THR A 238 -2.21 -22.19 -6.15
N VAL A 239 -1.22 -21.84 -6.97
CA VAL A 239 0.19 -21.66 -6.54
C VAL A 239 0.32 -20.61 -5.43
N LYS A 240 -0.57 -19.60 -5.39
CA LYS A 240 -0.58 -18.53 -4.37
C LYS A 240 -1.38 -18.89 -3.12
N ALA A 241 -2.14 -19.98 -3.15
CA ALA A 241 -2.97 -20.42 -2.05
C ALA A 241 -2.14 -20.80 -0.83
N ARG A 242 -2.51 -20.30 0.34
CA ARG A 242 -1.82 -20.63 1.61
C ARG A 242 -2.82 -20.99 2.69
N HIS A 243 -2.37 -21.82 3.63
CA HIS A 243 -3.13 -22.09 4.84
C HIS A 243 -3.09 -20.89 5.77
N SER A 244 -4.23 -20.55 6.35
CA SER A 244 -4.32 -19.62 7.48
C SER A 244 -5.37 -20.13 8.45
N ARG A 245 -4.94 -20.48 9.67
CA ARG A 245 -5.87 -20.93 10.71
C ARG A 245 -6.86 -19.84 11.11
N LYS A 246 -6.41 -18.58 11.10
CA LYS A 246 -7.22 -17.41 11.46
C LYS A 246 -8.34 -17.17 10.45
N TYR A 247 -8.05 -17.27 9.15
CA TYR A 247 -8.98 -16.85 8.10
C TYR A 247 -9.73 -18.01 7.44
N PHE A 248 -9.10 -19.18 7.32
CA PHE A 248 -9.62 -20.30 6.51
C PHE A 248 -9.74 -21.61 7.30
N GLY A 249 -9.45 -21.61 8.61
CA GLY A 249 -9.45 -22.82 9.43
C GLY A 249 -8.46 -23.87 8.92
N ARG A 250 -8.97 -25.00 8.41
CA ARG A 250 -8.16 -26.07 7.78
C ARG A 250 -7.98 -25.88 6.26
N GLY A 251 -8.73 -24.97 5.66
CA GLY A 251 -8.68 -24.68 4.23
C GLY A 251 -7.46 -23.86 3.81
N LYS A 252 -7.38 -23.60 2.51
CA LYS A 252 -6.44 -22.67 1.90
C LYS A 252 -7.22 -21.50 1.30
N GLY A 253 -6.53 -20.37 1.17
CA GLY A 253 -7.10 -19.19 0.55
C GLY A 253 -6.02 -18.23 0.07
N VAL A 254 -6.47 -17.13 -0.49
CA VAL A 254 -5.66 -16.03 -0.99
C VAL A 254 -6.16 -14.73 -0.38
N VAL A 255 -5.32 -13.70 -0.44
CA VAL A 255 -5.71 -12.34 -0.07
C VAL A 255 -5.66 -11.51 -1.34
N ALA A 256 -6.80 -10.92 -1.71
CA ALA A 256 -6.87 -9.93 -2.79
C ALA A 256 -6.51 -8.57 -2.19
N TYR A 257 -5.31 -8.10 -2.48
CA TYR A 257 -4.82 -6.81 -2.02
C TYR A 257 -5.18 -5.76 -3.05
N THR A 258 -5.89 -4.72 -2.64
CA THR A 258 -6.50 -3.73 -3.52
C THR A 258 -6.17 -2.31 -3.09
N LEU A 259 -6.02 -1.41 -4.07
CA LEU A 259 -5.87 0.03 -3.90
C LEU A 259 -7.10 0.69 -4.51
N LEU A 260 -7.88 1.38 -3.66
CA LEU A 260 -9.05 2.14 -4.06
C LEU A 260 -8.80 3.62 -3.85
N CYS A 261 -9.37 4.46 -4.70
CA CYS A 261 -9.29 5.91 -4.57
C CYS A 261 -10.61 6.52 -5.02
N ASN A 262 -11.30 7.29 -4.17
CA ASN A 262 -12.65 7.82 -4.45
C ASN A 262 -13.60 6.75 -5.03
N HIS A 263 -13.65 5.57 -4.40
CA HIS A 263 -14.42 4.40 -4.87
C HIS A 263 -13.98 3.78 -6.21
N VAL A 264 -12.91 4.28 -6.84
CA VAL A 264 -12.33 3.71 -8.06
C VAL A 264 -11.28 2.66 -7.70
N PRO A 265 -11.41 1.40 -8.14
CA PRO A 265 -10.40 0.38 -7.93
C PRO A 265 -9.22 0.58 -8.89
N LEU A 266 -8.17 1.24 -8.43
CA LEU A 266 -7.02 1.61 -9.27
C LEU A 266 -6.14 0.42 -9.61
N ASN A 267 -5.85 -0.41 -8.61
CA ASN A 267 -4.95 -1.56 -8.76
C ASN A 267 -5.29 -2.68 -7.78
N GLY A 268 -4.90 -3.91 -8.12
CA GLY A 268 -5.06 -5.04 -7.23
C GLY A 268 -4.33 -6.28 -7.70
N TYR A 269 -3.91 -7.11 -6.73
CA TYR A 269 -3.31 -8.42 -7.00
C TYR A 269 -3.45 -9.38 -5.82
N LEU A 270 -3.26 -10.66 -6.11
CA LEU A 270 -3.31 -11.71 -5.10
C LEU A 270 -1.98 -11.87 -4.38
N ILE A 271 -2.02 -11.89 -3.06
CA ILE A 271 -0.92 -12.28 -2.14
C ILE A 271 -1.31 -13.54 -1.36
N GLY A 272 -0.31 -14.24 -0.81
CA GLY A 272 -0.57 -15.40 0.02
C GLY A 272 -1.03 -14.97 1.41
N ALA A 273 -1.89 -15.76 2.06
CA ALA A 273 -2.40 -15.42 3.39
C ALA A 273 -1.37 -15.47 4.54
N HIS A 274 -0.13 -15.90 4.23
CA HIS A 274 1.03 -15.81 5.12
C HIS A 274 1.85 -14.53 4.91
N ASP A 275 1.62 -13.80 3.81
CA ASP A 275 2.36 -12.58 3.51
C ASP A 275 1.77 -11.44 4.34
N PHE A 276 2.64 -10.60 4.87
CA PHE A 276 2.22 -9.45 5.66
C PHE A 276 1.83 -8.31 4.73
N GLU A 277 0.60 -7.81 4.83
CA GLU A 277 0.01 -6.83 3.91
C GLU A 277 0.84 -5.53 3.83
N ALA A 278 1.41 -5.08 4.95
CA ALA A 278 2.28 -3.91 5.00
C ALA A 278 3.47 -3.95 4.02
N HIS A 279 3.94 -5.14 3.63
CA HIS A 279 5.04 -5.30 2.69
C HIS A 279 4.69 -4.94 1.24
N HIS A 280 3.41 -4.67 0.97
CA HIS A 280 2.86 -4.49 -0.37
C HIS A 280 2.29 -3.09 -0.62
N VAL A 281 2.29 -2.22 0.40
CA VAL A 281 1.68 -0.88 0.33
C VAL A 281 2.36 -0.02 -0.73
N PHE A 282 3.69 0.02 -0.75
CA PHE A 282 4.43 0.75 -1.76
C PHE A 282 4.25 0.12 -3.14
N ASP A 283 4.34 -1.22 -3.23
CA ASP A 283 4.28 -1.93 -4.50
C ASP A 283 2.94 -1.72 -5.21
N ILE A 284 1.81 -1.76 -4.50
CA ILE A 284 0.48 -1.59 -5.11
C ILE A 284 0.25 -0.16 -5.62
N TRP A 285 0.72 0.84 -4.87
CA TRP A 285 0.67 2.25 -5.27
C TRP A 285 1.62 2.53 -6.43
N TYR A 286 2.88 2.11 -6.34
CA TYR A 286 3.91 2.42 -7.33
C TYR A 286 3.73 1.67 -8.66
N ARG A 287 2.96 0.58 -8.65
CA ARG A 287 2.54 -0.16 -9.85
C ARG A 287 1.20 0.31 -10.42
N ASN A 288 0.58 1.33 -9.85
CA ASN A 288 -0.59 1.95 -10.45
C ASN A 288 -0.23 2.49 -11.85
N THR A 289 -1.09 2.23 -12.82
CA THR A 289 -0.93 2.64 -14.21
C THR A 289 -2.02 3.60 -14.67
N SER A 290 -2.97 3.91 -13.81
CA SER A 290 -3.99 4.93 -14.06
C SER A 290 -3.42 6.34 -13.85
N ASP A 291 -4.08 7.32 -14.43
CA ASP A 291 -3.74 8.74 -14.27
C ASP A 291 -4.13 9.27 -12.89
N VAL A 292 -4.93 8.49 -12.15
CA VAL A 292 -5.36 8.80 -10.79
C VAL A 292 -4.25 8.42 -9.82
N VAL A 293 -3.47 9.40 -9.38
CA VAL A 293 -2.36 9.18 -8.43
C VAL A 293 -2.72 9.76 -7.07
N PRO A 294 -3.04 8.91 -6.06
CA PRO A 294 -3.31 9.39 -4.72
C PRO A 294 -2.08 10.07 -4.10
N THR A 295 -2.32 11.21 -3.46
CA THR A 295 -1.29 12.00 -2.73
C THR A 295 -1.06 11.48 -1.32
N ALA A 296 -2.05 10.78 -0.76
CA ALA A 296 -1.97 10.13 0.54
C ALA A 296 -2.49 8.69 0.45
N ILE A 297 -1.81 7.77 1.13
CA ILE A 297 -2.16 6.36 1.21
C ILE A 297 -2.60 6.03 2.63
N THR A 298 -3.79 5.48 2.77
CA THR A 298 -4.38 5.05 4.04
C THR A 298 -4.65 3.56 4.04
N GLY A 299 -4.76 2.99 5.24
CA GLY A 299 -4.98 1.57 5.49
C GLY A 299 -5.19 1.32 6.98
N ASP A 300 -5.40 0.07 7.35
CA ASP A 300 -5.51 -0.33 8.76
C ASP A 300 -4.12 -0.60 9.38
N MET A 301 -4.09 -1.09 10.62
CA MET A 301 -2.83 -1.47 11.29
C MET A 301 -2.05 -2.58 10.57
N HIS A 302 -2.67 -3.41 9.71
CA HIS A 302 -1.97 -4.42 8.92
C HIS A 302 -1.19 -3.81 7.74
N SER A 303 -1.44 -2.54 7.42
CA SER A 303 -0.64 -1.77 6.47
C SER A 303 0.60 -1.12 7.09
N VAL A 304 0.76 -1.15 8.43
CA VAL A 304 1.87 -0.49 9.13
C VAL A 304 3.05 -1.45 9.35
N ASN A 305 4.26 -0.99 9.03
CA ASN A 305 5.53 -1.63 9.39
C ASN A 305 6.59 -0.55 9.69
N LYS A 306 7.84 -0.96 9.99
CA LYS A 306 8.94 -0.05 10.37
C LYS A 306 9.66 0.63 9.19
N ALA A 307 9.06 0.64 8.00
CA ALA A 307 9.67 1.20 6.80
C ALA A 307 8.68 1.93 5.88
N ASN A 308 7.36 1.72 6.02
CA ASN A 308 6.36 2.28 5.10
C ASN A 308 6.28 3.80 5.16
N PHE A 309 6.46 4.41 6.34
CA PHE A 309 6.47 5.87 6.44
C PHE A 309 7.68 6.45 5.70
N ALA A 310 8.86 5.84 5.87
CA ALA A 310 10.06 6.23 5.16
C ALA A 310 9.94 6.02 3.64
N ILE A 311 9.58 4.80 3.22
CA ILE A 311 9.53 4.42 1.80
C ILE A 311 8.52 5.28 1.04
N LEU A 312 7.29 5.46 1.53
CA LEU A 312 6.32 6.29 0.83
C LEU A 312 6.77 7.76 0.77
N HIS A 313 7.31 8.29 1.88
CA HIS A 313 7.82 9.65 1.92
C HIS A 313 8.91 9.89 0.87
N TRP A 314 9.83 8.94 0.65
CA TRP A 314 10.91 9.11 -0.32
C TRP A 314 10.42 9.33 -1.76
N PHE A 315 9.27 8.78 -2.10
CA PHE A 315 8.65 8.89 -3.43
C PHE A 315 7.59 9.99 -3.52
N GLY A 316 7.25 10.65 -2.41
CA GLY A 316 6.34 11.80 -2.36
C GLY A 316 5.02 11.58 -1.61
N PRO A 317 4.32 10.43 -1.73
CA PRO A 317 3.06 10.23 -1.02
C PRO A 317 3.19 10.26 0.49
N ARG A 318 2.13 10.77 1.15
CA ARG A 318 1.99 10.66 2.60
C ARG A 318 1.42 9.30 2.95
N PHE A 319 1.98 8.64 3.97
CA PHE A 319 1.36 7.46 4.56
C PHE A 319 0.54 7.87 5.78
N GLU A 320 -0.77 7.73 5.68
CA GLU A 320 -1.73 8.18 6.69
C GLU A 320 -2.64 7.02 7.13
N PRO A 321 -2.08 5.97 7.80
CA PRO A 321 -2.84 4.82 8.25
C PRO A 321 -3.72 5.15 9.46
N ARG A 322 -4.83 4.44 9.60
CA ARG A 322 -5.73 4.58 10.74
C ARG A 322 -5.16 3.85 11.95
N PHE A 323 -4.99 4.57 13.05
CA PHE A 323 -4.54 3.99 14.32
C PHE A 323 -5.70 3.44 15.14
N THR A 324 -5.57 2.19 15.60
CA THR A 324 -6.57 1.54 16.47
C THR A 324 -6.36 1.86 17.94
N ASN A 325 -5.11 1.95 18.39
CA ASN A 325 -4.74 2.30 19.76
C ASN A 325 -3.71 3.43 19.74
N LEU A 326 -4.10 4.58 20.28
CA LEU A 326 -3.27 5.78 20.30
C LEU A 326 -2.20 5.73 21.39
N GLU A 327 -2.45 5.03 22.51
CA GLU A 327 -1.46 4.88 23.57
C GLU A 327 -0.24 4.12 23.06
N ASP A 328 -0.47 3.06 22.25
CA ASP A 328 0.61 2.32 21.59
C ASP A 328 1.39 3.22 20.61
N GLN A 329 0.73 4.18 19.95
CA GLN A 329 1.42 5.12 19.07
C GLN A 329 2.26 6.15 19.83
N LEU A 330 1.82 6.54 21.04
CA LEU A 330 2.61 7.42 21.90
C LEU A 330 3.91 6.75 22.38
N GLN A 331 3.93 5.42 22.52
CA GLN A 331 5.17 4.66 22.81
C GLN A 331 6.15 4.62 21.62
N GLU A 332 5.70 5.07 20.44
CA GLU A 332 6.47 5.09 19.20
C GLU A 332 6.73 6.54 18.75
N LEU A 333 6.56 7.51 19.66
CA LEU A 333 6.81 8.94 19.42
C LEU A 333 8.25 9.30 19.79
N TYR A 334 9.03 9.77 18.83
CA TYR A 334 10.43 10.16 19.02
C TYR A 334 10.64 11.66 18.79
N SER A 335 11.77 12.20 19.25
CA SER A 335 12.21 13.57 19.00
C SER A 335 13.51 13.63 18.21
N ALA A 336 13.73 14.75 17.50
CA ALA A 336 15.02 15.07 16.92
C ALA A 336 16.02 15.61 17.97
N ASP A 337 15.49 16.33 18.96
CA ASP A 337 16.25 16.92 20.07
C ASP A 337 16.37 15.94 21.26
N ASP A 338 17.19 16.31 22.24
CA ASP A 338 17.30 15.63 23.53
C ASP A 338 15.90 15.55 24.22
N PRO A 339 15.42 14.34 24.59
CA PRO A 339 14.19 14.15 25.34
C PRO A 339 14.06 15.00 26.60
N ALA A 340 15.18 15.38 27.24
CA ALA A 340 15.21 16.25 28.42
C ALA A 340 14.58 17.64 28.17
N LEU A 341 14.63 18.15 26.94
CA LEU A 341 13.97 19.43 26.58
C LEU A 341 12.45 19.37 26.73
N TYR A 342 11.87 18.18 26.77
CA TYR A 342 10.43 17.96 26.84
C TYR A 342 9.94 17.52 28.22
N GLU A 343 10.76 17.61 29.27
CA GLU A 343 10.36 17.24 30.65
C GLU A 343 9.07 17.94 31.12
N LYS A 344 8.89 19.20 30.72
CA LYS A 344 7.71 20.00 31.08
C LYS A 344 6.49 19.67 30.22
N CYS A 345 6.61 18.85 29.18
CA CYS A 345 5.49 18.44 28.32
C CYS A 345 4.64 17.36 29.00
N LEU A 346 3.34 17.33 28.66
CA LEU A 346 2.43 16.30 29.18
C LEU A 346 2.74 14.96 28.50
N ILE A 347 2.88 15.00 27.18
CA ILE A 347 3.29 13.87 26.35
C ILE A 347 4.75 14.08 25.96
N ARG A 348 5.58 13.09 26.29
CA ARG A 348 7.03 13.11 26.07
C ARG A 348 7.42 12.12 24.97
N PRO A 349 8.41 12.44 24.15
CA PRO A 349 9.00 11.46 23.24
C PRO A 349 9.71 10.36 24.05
N VAL A 350 9.69 9.13 23.54
CA VAL A 350 10.33 7.96 24.18
C VAL A 350 11.84 7.91 23.97
N GLY A 351 12.36 8.62 22.96
CA GLY A 351 13.77 8.64 22.64
C GLY A 351 14.11 9.61 21.53
N GLN A 352 15.40 9.69 21.23
CA GLN A 352 15.95 10.55 20.20
C GLN A 352 16.19 9.78 18.90
N ILE A 353 15.93 10.44 17.76
CA ILE A 353 16.23 9.93 16.41
C ILE A 353 17.74 10.09 16.15
N ASP A 354 18.38 9.01 15.70
CA ASP A 354 19.81 9.04 15.34
C ASP A 354 20.01 9.62 13.93
N GLN A 355 20.07 10.96 13.86
CA GLN A 355 20.23 11.69 12.61
C GLN A 355 21.59 11.40 11.94
N GLN A 356 22.65 11.22 12.73
CA GLN A 356 23.99 10.96 12.21
C GLN A 356 24.04 9.62 11.48
N LEU A 357 23.34 8.61 12.00
CA LEU A 357 23.21 7.31 11.33
C LEU A 357 22.48 7.42 9.98
N ILE A 358 21.44 8.25 9.88
CA ILE A 358 20.73 8.49 8.62
C ILE A 358 21.68 9.15 7.60
N ILE A 359 22.43 10.16 8.03
CA ILE A 359 23.39 10.88 7.19
C ILE A 359 24.50 9.93 6.71
N SER A 360 25.09 9.15 7.61
CA SER A 360 26.18 8.22 7.27
C SER A 360 25.77 7.13 6.29
N GLU A 361 24.52 6.69 6.35
CA GLU A 361 23.97 5.62 5.51
C GLU A 361 23.23 6.13 4.27
N LYS A 362 23.22 7.45 4.01
CA LYS A 362 22.55 8.05 2.84
C LYS A 362 22.92 7.37 1.51
N PRO A 363 24.19 7.05 1.20
CA PRO A 363 24.53 6.37 -0.06
C PRO A 363 23.83 5.02 -0.22
N ASN A 364 23.71 4.25 0.86
CA ASN A 364 23.03 2.95 0.84
C ASN A 364 21.50 3.12 0.71
N ILE A 365 20.93 4.14 1.37
CA ILE A 365 19.51 4.47 1.24
C ILE A 365 19.20 4.91 -0.20
N ASP A 366 20.06 5.72 -0.83
CA ASP A 366 19.90 6.14 -2.22
C ASP A 366 19.90 4.97 -3.18
N GLN A 367 20.80 4.02 -2.97
CA GLN A 367 20.85 2.80 -3.77
C GLN A 367 19.56 1.98 -3.62
N ILE A 368 19.00 1.89 -2.41
CA ILE A 368 17.72 1.22 -2.15
C ILE A 368 16.56 1.96 -2.83
N VAL A 369 16.50 3.29 -2.70
CA VAL A 369 15.47 4.12 -3.35
C VAL A 369 15.54 3.99 -4.86
N ALA A 370 16.74 4.03 -5.44
CA ALA A 370 16.95 3.80 -6.87
C ALA A 370 16.51 2.40 -7.31
N THR A 371 16.82 1.37 -6.54
CA THR A 371 16.42 -0.02 -6.85
C THR A 371 14.90 -0.19 -6.81
N LEU A 372 14.23 0.39 -5.82
CA LEU A 372 12.77 0.41 -5.72
C LEU A 372 12.15 1.22 -6.87
N GLY A 373 12.72 2.38 -7.19
CA GLY A 373 12.26 3.24 -8.27
C GLY A 373 12.33 2.53 -9.62
N LEU A 374 13.45 1.89 -9.92
CA LEU A 374 13.62 1.13 -11.17
C LEU A 374 12.78 -0.16 -11.22
N LYS A 375 12.06 -0.50 -10.14
CA LYS A 375 11.22 -1.70 -10.02
C LYS A 375 12.00 -3.03 -10.15
N GLU A 376 13.33 -3.00 -9.98
CA GLU A 376 14.21 -4.17 -9.98
C GLU A 376 13.94 -5.08 -8.76
N MET A 377 13.52 -4.47 -7.65
CA MET A 377 13.11 -5.18 -6.43
C MET A 377 11.77 -4.63 -5.92
N THR A 378 10.92 -5.53 -5.40
CA THR A 378 9.69 -5.14 -4.71
C THR A 378 9.95 -4.73 -3.26
N GLN A 379 9.11 -3.87 -2.70
CA GLN A 379 9.15 -3.52 -1.29
C GLN A 379 9.13 -4.78 -0.42
N GLY A 380 8.25 -5.74 -0.72
CA GLY A 380 8.16 -6.94 0.09
C GLY A 380 9.43 -7.81 0.07
N THR A 381 10.17 -7.79 -1.04
CA THR A 381 11.47 -8.46 -1.12
C THR A 381 12.52 -7.71 -0.31
N LEU A 382 12.57 -6.39 -0.45
CA LEU A 382 13.46 -5.51 0.32
C LEU A 382 13.25 -5.70 1.83
N ILE A 383 12.02 -5.57 2.33
CA ILE A 383 11.73 -5.68 3.76
C ILE A 383 12.04 -7.08 4.28
N ARG A 384 11.74 -8.13 3.51
CA ARG A 384 12.10 -9.51 3.87
C ARG A 384 13.61 -9.68 4.00
N LYS A 385 14.40 -9.07 3.11
CA LYS A 385 15.87 -9.08 3.18
C LYS A 385 16.41 -8.24 4.33
N LEU A 386 15.89 -7.04 4.53
CA LEU A 386 16.22 -6.20 5.70
C LEU A 386 15.93 -6.92 7.03
N CYS A 387 14.82 -7.66 7.10
CA CYS A 387 14.50 -8.50 8.26
C CYS A 387 15.38 -9.75 8.39
N THR A 388 16.05 -10.17 7.31
CA THR A 388 17.02 -11.28 7.31
C THR A 388 18.39 -10.82 7.78
N TYR A 389 18.71 -9.53 7.76
CA TYR A 389 19.89 -9.02 8.46
C TYR A 389 19.69 -9.03 9.97
N THR A 390 20.75 -9.31 10.73
CA THR A 390 20.73 -9.14 12.18
C THR A 390 20.43 -7.68 12.55
N ALA A 391 19.99 -7.46 13.79
CA ALA A 391 19.70 -6.14 14.34
C ALA A 391 20.82 -5.07 14.22
N PRO A 392 22.14 -5.37 14.12
CA PRO A 392 23.16 -4.35 14.04
C PRO A 392 23.45 -3.84 12.62
N ASN A 393 22.76 -4.30 11.57
CA ASN A 393 22.97 -3.75 10.22
C ASN A 393 22.69 -2.23 10.21
N PRO A 394 23.67 -1.39 9.83
CA PRO A 394 23.56 0.06 9.96
C PRO A 394 22.52 0.65 9.00
N THR A 395 22.47 0.19 7.74
CA THR A 395 21.48 0.64 6.77
C THR A 395 20.05 0.35 7.23
N ARG A 396 19.80 -0.86 7.74
CA ARG A 396 18.48 -1.22 8.30
C ARG A 396 18.09 -0.28 9.44
N ARG A 397 19.03 0.02 10.35
CA ARG A 397 18.79 0.93 11.46
C ARG A 397 18.51 2.35 10.95
N ALA A 398 19.29 2.86 10.00
CA ALA A 398 19.09 4.17 9.39
C ALA A 398 17.70 4.33 8.76
N ILE A 399 17.22 3.32 8.02
CA ILE A 399 15.86 3.32 7.46
C ILE A 399 14.80 3.40 8.56
N PHE A 400 14.99 2.64 9.65
CA PHE A 400 14.05 2.65 10.78
C PHE A 400 14.09 3.96 11.57
N GLU A 401 15.25 4.62 11.68
CA GLU A 401 15.36 5.96 12.28
C GLU A 401 14.65 7.01 11.42
N PHE A 402 14.79 6.92 10.09
CA PHE A 402 14.02 7.78 9.17
C PHE A 402 12.51 7.51 9.25
N ASP A 403 12.11 6.24 9.35
CA ASP A 403 10.70 5.86 9.52
C ASP A 403 10.11 6.41 10.82
N LYS A 404 10.84 6.33 11.94
CA LYS A 404 10.45 6.95 13.22
C LYS A 404 10.24 8.46 13.09
N LEU A 405 11.09 9.16 12.34
CA LEU A 405 10.96 10.61 12.12
C LEU A 405 9.63 10.94 11.44
N ILE A 406 9.34 10.31 10.29
CA ILE A 406 8.12 10.56 9.54
C ILE A 406 6.88 10.10 10.31
N ARG A 407 6.95 8.92 10.95
CA ARG A 407 5.87 8.40 11.77
C ARG A 407 5.56 9.30 12.95
N SER A 408 6.56 9.85 13.63
CA SER A 408 6.37 10.77 14.76
C SER A 408 5.66 12.05 14.34
N ILE A 409 6.03 12.61 13.18
CA ILE A 409 5.34 13.77 12.58
C ILE A 409 3.87 13.42 12.31
N TYR A 410 3.62 12.28 11.66
CA TYR A 410 2.26 11.83 11.36
C TYR A 410 1.44 11.59 12.62
N THR A 411 1.97 10.89 13.63
CA THR A 411 1.28 10.64 14.90
C THR A 411 0.82 11.94 15.56
N LEU A 412 1.68 12.97 15.57
CA LEU A 412 1.31 14.27 16.14
C LEU A 412 0.23 14.98 15.30
N ARG A 413 0.31 14.92 13.96
CA ARG A 413 -0.73 15.45 13.07
C ARG A 413 -2.07 14.74 13.29
N TYR A 414 -2.05 13.42 13.33
CA TYR A 414 -3.21 12.56 13.59
C TYR A 414 -3.89 12.88 14.93
N LEU A 415 -3.11 13.10 15.99
CA LEU A 415 -3.66 13.45 17.30
C LEU A 415 -4.27 14.87 17.32
N ARG A 416 -3.75 15.79 16.53
CA ARG A 416 -4.25 17.17 16.47
C ARG A 416 -5.49 17.32 15.60
N ASP A 417 -5.62 16.51 14.54
CA ASP A 417 -6.70 16.61 13.58
C ASP A 417 -7.66 15.39 13.63
N PRO A 418 -8.87 15.55 14.19
CA PRO A 418 -9.83 14.45 14.27
C PRO A 418 -10.42 14.04 12.92
N GLN A 419 -10.21 14.81 11.84
CA GLN A 419 -10.68 14.44 10.50
C GLN A 419 -9.87 13.27 9.92
N LEU A 420 -8.59 13.14 10.30
CA LEU A 420 -7.71 12.05 9.84
C LEU A 420 -8.11 10.66 10.38
N GLU A 421 -9.01 10.59 11.37
CA GLU A 421 -9.58 9.32 11.84
C GLU A 421 -10.76 8.82 10.96
N ARG A 422 -11.47 9.75 10.30
CA ARG A 422 -12.67 9.45 9.51
C ARG A 422 -12.31 8.70 8.24
#